data_AF-A0A6J0MBZ5-F1
#
_entry.id   AF-A0A6J0MBZ5-F1
#
_cell.length_a   1.000
_cell.length_b   1.000
_cell.length_c   1.000
_cell.angle_alpha   90.00
_cell.angle_beta   90.00
_cell.angle_gamma   90.00
#
_symmetry.space_group_name_H-M   'P 1'
#
loop_
_entity.id
_entity.type
_entity.pdbx_description
1 polymer ?
#
loop_
_entity_poly.entity_id
_entity_poly.type
_entity_poly.pdbx_seq_one_letter_code
_entity_poly.pdbx_strand_id
1 'polypeptide(L)'
;MSSHNNSERRNNAEEVSPIAPTGLLRAIVFLILKFSSQVSIPSRDYLISMFSVFGPLDSSETHVSEEFRYAMIAFVCSDDAVEAVKSLKKANPFGQTLVRFGLQPKVISTLGNIPLVISKFYPTNVDSMKQNLLRMTEMLDKSRDRISRETREKLKSEIAVLLEKVISMPSSSSSS
;
A
#
# COMPACT_ATOMS: atom_id res chain seq x y z
N MET A 1 2.64 47.00 56.88
CA MET A 1 3.78 46.41 56.15
C MET A 1 3.21 45.38 55.20
N SER A 2 3.05 45.76 53.93
CA SER A 2 2.44 44.92 52.91
C SER A 2 3.41 44.76 51.74
N SER A 3 3.29 43.60 51.10
CA SER A 3 3.75 43.28 49.74
C SER A 3 5.23 42.88 49.57
N HIS A 4 5.47 41.60 49.30
CA HIS A 4 5.55 41.04 47.93
C HIS A 4 6.16 39.64 48.01
N ASN A 5 5.33 38.61 47.80
CA ASN A 5 5.80 37.24 47.65
C ASN A 5 5.79 36.88 46.15
N ASN A 6 7.00 36.73 45.63
CA ASN A 6 7.50 35.84 44.59
C ASN A 6 6.58 35.36 43.44
N SER A 7 6.85 35.93 42.27
CA SER A 7 7.04 35.31 40.94
C SER A 7 6.77 33.80 40.77
N GLU A 8 5.76 33.51 39.96
CA GLU A 8 5.86 32.75 38.69
C GLU A 8 6.60 31.40 38.71
N ARG A 9 5.84 30.29 38.63
CA ARG A 9 6.07 29.20 37.66
C ARG A 9 4.78 28.41 37.44
N ARG A 10 4.12 28.67 36.31
CA ARG A 10 3.18 27.74 35.67
C ARG A 10 4.01 26.61 35.08
N ASN A 11 3.80 25.38 35.51
CA ASN A 11 4.20 24.20 34.76
C ASN A 11 2.99 23.29 34.66
N ASN A 12 2.42 23.27 33.47
CA ASN A 12 1.33 22.41 33.07
C ASN A 12 1.82 20.97 33.09
N ALA A 13 1.10 20.09 33.76
CA ALA A 13 1.22 18.67 33.53
C ALA A 13 0.63 18.36 32.15
N GLU A 14 1.46 18.38 31.11
CA GLU A 14 1.17 17.63 29.90
C GLU A 14 1.18 16.15 30.29
N GLU A 15 -0.02 15.58 30.29
CA GLU A 15 -0.25 14.16 30.36
C GLU A 15 0.46 13.50 29.17
N VAL A 16 1.70 13.06 29.39
CA VAL A 16 2.43 12.21 28.46
C VAL A 16 1.69 10.89 28.40
N SER A 17 0.80 10.75 27.42
CA SER A 17 0.24 9.47 27.01
C SER A 17 1.42 8.49 26.82
N PRO A 18 1.36 7.28 27.40
CA PRO A 18 2.43 6.30 27.18
C PRO A 18 2.56 6.06 25.69
N ILE A 19 3.75 6.28 25.13
CA ILE A 19 4.08 6.01 23.73
C ILE A 19 3.92 4.51 23.53
N ALA A 20 2.73 4.09 23.12
CA ALA A 20 2.47 2.72 22.73
C ALA A 20 3.37 2.39 21.52
N PRO A 21 4.06 1.24 21.50
CA PRO A 21 4.88 0.83 20.38
C PRO A 21 3.96 0.35 19.25
N THR A 22 3.26 1.27 18.59
CA THR A 22 2.19 0.93 17.65
C THR A 22 2.66 1.08 16.21
N GLY A 23 3.64 0.26 15.83
CA GLY A 23 3.76 -0.16 14.44
C GLY A 23 2.63 -1.14 14.13
N LEU A 24 1.40 -0.66 13.99
CA LEU A 24 0.28 -1.52 13.62
C LEU A 24 0.37 -1.80 12.12
N LEU A 25 0.71 -3.04 11.77
CA LEU A 25 0.56 -3.51 10.39
C LEU A 25 -0.93 -3.54 10.06
N ARG A 26 -1.38 -2.63 9.21
CA ARG A 26 -2.73 -2.69 8.67
C ARG A 26 -2.69 -3.47 7.37
N ALA A 27 -3.23 -4.69 7.39
CA ALA A 27 -3.47 -5.44 6.17
C ALA A 27 -4.72 -4.87 5.48
N ILE A 28 -4.59 -4.51 4.21
CA ILE A 28 -5.70 -4.08 3.35
C ILE A 28 -5.69 -4.97 2.12
N VAL A 29 -6.86 -5.33 1.61
CA VAL A 29 -6.99 -6.07 0.36
C VAL A 29 -7.62 -5.19 -0.69
N PHE A 30 -6.92 -5.00 -1.81
CA PHE A 30 -7.45 -4.25 -2.93
C PHE A 30 -8.22 -5.15 -3.87
N LEU A 31 -9.46 -4.78 -4.17
CA LEU A 31 -10.16 -5.26 -5.34
C LEU A 31 -9.82 -4.37 -6.53
N ILE A 32 -9.10 -4.91 -7.49
CA ILE A 32 -8.68 -4.20 -8.71
C ILE A 32 -9.70 -4.50 -9.80
N LEU A 33 -10.19 -3.44 -10.43
CA LEU A 33 -11.13 -3.48 -11.55
C LEU A 33 -10.49 -2.79 -12.75
N LYS A 34 -10.39 -3.48 -13.89
CA LYS A 34 -9.88 -2.93 -15.14
C LYS A 34 -11.05 -2.74 -16.11
N PHE A 35 -11.16 -1.53 -16.65
CA PHE A 35 -12.20 -1.18 -17.61
C PHE A 35 -11.65 -1.09 -19.05
N SER A 36 -12.52 -1.32 -20.04
CA SER A 36 -12.21 -1.11 -21.47
C SER A 36 -12.03 0.37 -21.78
N SER A 37 -11.51 0.74 -22.96
CA SER A 37 -11.25 2.15 -23.33
C SER A 37 -12.48 2.91 -23.86
N GLN A 38 -13.65 2.28 -23.97
CA GLN A 38 -14.78 2.81 -24.75
C GLN A 38 -15.89 3.48 -23.93
N VAL A 39 -15.79 3.52 -22.60
CA VAL A 39 -16.83 4.07 -21.69
C VAL A 39 -16.15 4.93 -20.62
N SER A 40 -16.82 5.82 -19.90
CA SER A 40 -16.21 6.45 -18.69
C SER A 40 -16.06 5.44 -17.54
N ILE A 41 -15.03 5.57 -16.70
CA ILE A 41 -14.92 4.74 -15.49
C ILE A 41 -15.94 5.23 -14.46
N PRO A 42 -16.57 4.34 -13.68
CA PRO A 42 -17.40 4.75 -12.56
C PRO A 42 -16.61 5.59 -11.54
N SER A 43 -17.26 6.60 -10.96
CA SER A 43 -16.61 7.48 -9.99
C SER A 43 -16.20 6.71 -8.72
N ARG A 44 -15.21 7.26 -8.01
CA ARG A 44 -14.74 6.71 -6.73
C ARG A 44 -15.87 6.52 -5.72
N ASP A 45 -16.73 7.53 -5.57
CA ASP A 45 -17.81 7.49 -4.57
C ASP A 45 -18.90 6.47 -4.94
N TYR A 46 -19.18 6.31 -6.25
CA TYR A 46 -20.08 5.27 -6.73
C TYR A 46 -19.54 3.87 -6.40
N LEU A 47 -18.24 3.63 -6.65
CA LEU A 47 -17.60 2.36 -6.35
C LEU A 47 -17.57 2.08 -4.84
N ILE A 48 -17.25 3.09 -4.01
CA ILE A 48 -17.27 2.95 -2.55
C ILE A 48 -18.68 2.58 -2.08
N SER A 49 -19.71 3.30 -2.53
CA SER A 49 -21.10 3.01 -2.18
C SER A 49 -21.49 1.58 -2.55
N MET A 50 -21.19 1.18 -3.78
CA MET A 50 -21.56 -0.13 -4.30
C MET A 50 -20.85 -1.30 -3.59
N PHE A 51 -19.57 -1.16 -3.26
CA PHE A 51 -18.80 -2.23 -2.60
C PHE A 51 -18.87 -2.22 -1.07
N SER A 52 -19.36 -1.13 -0.46
CA SER A 52 -19.52 -1.05 0.99
C SER A 52 -20.51 -2.07 1.57
N VAL A 53 -21.40 -2.62 0.74
CA VAL A 53 -22.35 -3.68 1.12
C VAL A 53 -21.66 -4.98 1.56
N PHE A 54 -20.46 -5.25 1.04
CA PHE A 54 -19.69 -6.44 1.40
C PHE A 54 -18.87 -6.23 2.67
N GLY A 55 -18.59 -4.98 3.04
CA GLY A 55 -17.88 -4.66 4.27
C GLY A 55 -17.19 -3.30 4.28
N PRO A 56 -16.50 -2.97 5.39
CA PRO A 56 -15.84 -1.69 5.56
C PRO A 56 -14.72 -1.45 4.53
N LEU A 57 -14.74 -0.27 3.92
CA LEU A 57 -13.76 0.17 2.94
C LEU A 57 -12.85 1.25 3.50
N ASP A 58 -11.58 1.22 3.12
CA ASP A 58 -10.68 2.35 3.30
C ASP A 58 -10.83 3.32 2.12
N SER A 59 -11.55 4.40 2.35
CA SER A 59 -11.72 5.42 1.33
C SER A 59 -10.38 6.05 0.95
N SER A 60 -9.49 6.33 1.89
CA SER A 60 -8.20 7.01 1.63
C SER A 60 -7.27 6.24 0.69
N GLU A 61 -7.30 4.91 0.74
CA GLU A 61 -6.52 4.05 -0.16
C GLU A 61 -7.30 3.67 -1.45
N THR A 62 -8.62 3.84 -1.48
CA THR A 62 -9.46 3.59 -2.65
C THR A 62 -9.23 4.67 -3.71
N HIS A 63 -8.90 4.26 -4.93
CA HIS A 63 -8.55 5.17 -6.01
C HIS A 63 -9.06 4.71 -7.37
N VAL A 64 -9.26 5.68 -8.26
CA VAL A 64 -9.66 5.48 -9.65
C VAL A 64 -8.67 6.20 -10.53
N SER A 65 -8.18 5.53 -11.57
CA SER A 65 -7.31 6.11 -12.58
C SER A 65 -8.00 6.08 -13.93
N GLU A 66 -8.39 7.27 -14.40
CA GLU A 66 -8.99 7.43 -15.73
C GLU A 66 -7.96 7.16 -16.84
N GLU A 67 -6.70 7.59 -16.65
CA GLU A 67 -5.59 7.37 -17.58
C GLU A 67 -5.31 5.88 -17.81
N PHE A 68 -5.10 5.14 -16.72
CA PHE A 68 -4.76 3.72 -16.79
C PHE A 68 -5.99 2.80 -16.85
N ARG A 69 -7.18 3.39 -16.83
CA ARG A 69 -8.46 2.71 -17.01
C ARG A 69 -8.68 1.61 -15.97
N TYR A 70 -8.38 1.89 -14.70
CA TYR A 70 -8.59 0.97 -13.59
C TYR A 70 -9.13 1.67 -12.34
N ALA A 71 -9.75 0.90 -11.45
CA ALA A 71 -10.08 1.29 -10.10
C ALA A 71 -9.53 0.27 -9.10
N MET A 72 -9.16 0.73 -7.91
CA MET A 72 -8.80 -0.14 -6.80
C MET A 72 -9.64 0.23 -5.58
N ILE A 73 -10.38 -0.75 -5.05
CA ILE A 73 -11.22 -0.62 -3.87
C ILE A 73 -10.52 -1.28 -2.69
N ALA A 74 -10.25 -0.53 -1.64
CA ALA A 74 -9.51 -1.00 -0.47
C ALA A 74 -10.45 -1.56 0.59
N PHE A 75 -10.49 -2.89 0.75
CA PHE A 75 -11.21 -3.55 1.83
C PHE A 75 -10.34 -3.66 3.08
N VAL A 76 -10.94 -3.36 4.24
CA VAL A 76 -10.24 -3.51 5.54
C VAL A 76 -10.13 -4.99 5.93
N CYS A 77 -11.12 -5.81 5.58
CA CYS A 77 -11.14 -7.24 5.82
C CYS A 77 -10.94 -8.03 4.51
N SER A 78 -10.17 -9.11 4.56
CA SER A 78 -9.94 -9.97 3.40
C SER A 78 -11.17 -10.79 3.01
N ASP A 79 -11.98 -11.24 3.97
CA ASP A 79 -13.14 -12.08 3.70
C ASP A 79 -14.20 -11.31 2.89
N ASP A 80 -14.47 -10.06 3.27
CA ASP A 80 -15.36 -9.13 2.57
C ASP A 80 -14.91 -8.92 1.11
N ALA A 81 -13.60 -8.75 0.89
CA ALA A 81 -13.04 -8.61 -0.46
C ALA A 81 -13.25 -9.88 -1.31
N VAL A 82 -13.13 -11.05 -0.69
CA VAL A 82 -13.39 -12.34 -1.35
C VAL A 82 -14.88 -12.48 -1.69
N GLU A 83 -15.78 -12.04 -0.82
CA GLU A 83 -17.23 -12.03 -1.10
C GLU A 83 -17.58 -11.08 -2.26
N ALA A 84 -16.99 -9.88 -2.29
CA ALA A 84 -17.17 -8.95 -3.40
C ALA A 84 -16.75 -9.56 -4.75
N VAL A 85 -15.63 -10.29 -4.79
CA VAL A 85 -15.18 -11.01 -6.00
C VAL A 85 -16.11 -12.15 -6.38
N LYS A 86 -16.61 -12.92 -5.41
CA LYS A 86 -17.61 -13.97 -5.68
C LYS A 86 -18.88 -13.36 -6.28
N SER A 87 -19.33 -12.22 -5.74
CA SER A 87 -20.48 -11.49 -6.28
C SER A 87 -20.24 -11.02 -7.71
N LEU A 88 -19.08 -10.43 -8.01
CA LEU A 88 -18.73 -10.01 -9.39
C LEU A 88 -18.68 -11.17 -10.38
N LYS A 89 -18.18 -12.34 -9.96
CA LYS A 89 -18.18 -13.55 -10.81
C LYS A 89 -19.59 -14.04 -11.09
N LYS A 90 -20.49 -13.95 -10.10
CA LYS A 90 -21.87 -14.41 -10.21
C LYS A 90 -22.73 -13.45 -11.04
N ALA A 91 -22.59 -12.15 -10.80
CA ALA A 91 -23.34 -11.10 -11.47
C ALA A 91 -22.45 -9.85 -11.58
N ASN A 92 -22.00 -9.55 -12.80
CA ASN A 92 -21.17 -8.39 -13.07
C ASN A 92 -22.05 -7.16 -13.38
N PRO A 93 -22.17 -6.17 -12.47
CA PRO A 93 -23.02 -5.00 -12.67
C PRO A 93 -22.49 -4.04 -13.75
N PHE A 94 -21.21 -4.17 -14.12
CA PHE A 94 -20.58 -3.33 -15.14
C PHE A 94 -20.68 -3.93 -16.55
N GLY A 95 -21.24 -5.13 -16.69
CA GLY A 95 -21.34 -5.84 -17.96
C GLY A 95 -19.98 -5.98 -18.66
N GLN A 96 -19.98 -5.85 -19.99
CA GLN A 96 -18.78 -6.03 -20.82
C GLN A 96 -17.72 -4.94 -20.64
N THR A 97 -18.02 -3.86 -19.90
CA THR A 97 -17.06 -2.76 -19.69
C THR A 97 -15.96 -3.14 -18.71
N LEU A 98 -16.23 -4.05 -17.78
CA LEU A 98 -15.24 -4.62 -16.86
C LEU A 98 -14.51 -5.77 -17.56
N VAL A 99 -13.29 -5.50 -18.03
CA VAL A 99 -12.49 -6.47 -18.78
C VAL A 99 -11.74 -7.44 -17.88
N ARG A 100 -11.43 -7.03 -16.65
CA ARG A 100 -10.70 -7.86 -15.69
C ARG A 100 -10.94 -7.39 -14.26
N PHE A 101 -10.94 -8.33 -13.33
CA PHE A 101 -10.92 -8.04 -11.90
C PHE A 101 -10.10 -9.07 -11.11
N GLY A 102 -9.65 -8.70 -9.92
CA GLY A 102 -8.90 -9.59 -9.02
C GLY A 102 -8.57 -8.94 -7.68
N LEU A 103 -8.07 -9.74 -6.74
CA LEU A 103 -7.62 -9.26 -5.43
C LEU A 103 -6.10 -9.09 -5.39
N GLN A 104 -5.66 -8.03 -4.72
CA GLN A 104 -4.27 -7.78 -4.40
C GLN A 104 -4.14 -7.39 -2.91
N PRO A 105 -3.62 -8.27 -2.04
CA PRO A 105 -3.34 -7.92 -0.65
C PRO A 105 -2.13 -6.98 -0.55
N LYS A 106 -2.23 -5.96 0.30
CA LYS A 106 -1.16 -5.01 0.63
C LYS A 106 -1.02 -4.94 2.14
N VAL A 107 0.20 -5.04 2.65
CA VAL A 107 0.47 -4.81 4.07
C VAL A 107 0.99 -3.38 4.19
N ILE A 108 0.24 -2.53 4.88
CA ILE A 108 0.65 -1.15 5.14
C ILE A 108 1.27 -1.11 6.53
N SER A 109 2.56 -0.80 6.59
CA SER A 109 3.26 -0.51 7.85
C SER A 109 3.33 1.00 8.04
N THR A 110 2.66 1.54 9.06
CA THR A 110 2.87 2.93 9.47
C THR A 110 4.04 2.99 10.46
N LEU A 111 5.27 3.15 9.96
CA LEU A 111 6.40 3.59 10.79
C LEU A 111 6.59 5.09 10.55
N GLY A 112 6.05 5.93 11.44
CA GLY A 112 6.28 7.38 11.51
C GLY A 112 6.23 8.15 10.18
N ASN A 113 5.09 8.78 9.85
CA ASN A 113 4.91 9.79 8.78
C ASN A 113 5.46 9.50 7.37
N ILE A 114 5.98 8.31 7.08
CA ILE A 114 6.48 7.90 5.77
C ILE A 114 5.64 6.70 5.31
N PRO A 115 4.85 6.83 4.24
CA PRO A 115 4.16 5.69 3.64
C PRO A 115 5.21 4.77 3.00
N LEU A 116 5.65 3.72 3.72
CA LEU A 116 6.41 2.66 3.09
C LEU A 116 5.40 1.70 2.45
N VAL A 117 5.17 1.86 1.14
CA VAL A 117 4.34 0.97 0.34
C VAL A 117 5.05 -0.38 0.24
N ILE A 118 4.86 -1.25 1.24
CA ILE A 118 5.14 -2.69 1.09
C ILE A 118 3.96 -3.30 0.34
N SER A 119 3.84 -2.90 -0.93
CA SER A 119 3.04 -3.67 -1.87
C SER A 119 3.70 -5.03 -1.95
N LYS A 120 3.01 -6.05 -1.43
CA LYS A 120 3.23 -7.41 -1.93
C LYS A 120 2.74 -7.42 -3.38
N PHE A 121 3.52 -6.78 -4.25
CA PHE A 121 3.65 -7.18 -5.63
C PHE A 121 4.11 -8.63 -5.54
N TYR A 122 3.19 -9.58 -5.65
CA TYR A 122 3.59 -10.85 -6.24
C TYR A 122 4.22 -10.46 -7.57
N PRO A 123 5.53 -10.64 -7.74
CA PRO A 123 6.13 -10.22 -8.98
C PRO A 123 5.68 -11.24 -10.02
N THR A 124 4.73 -10.83 -10.85
CA THR A 124 4.20 -11.67 -11.93
C THR A 124 5.27 -11.93 -13.01
N ASN A 125 6.41 -11.23 -12.94
CA ASN A 125 7.51 -11.35 -13.87
C ASN A 125 8.86 -10.98 -13.19
N VAL A 126 9.92 -11.74 -13.51
CA VAL A 126 11.31 -11.55 -13.06
C VAL A 126 11.82 -10.14 -13.38
N ASP A 127 11.38 -9.53 -14.48
CA ASP A 127 11.74 -8.16 -14.86
C ASP A 127 11.21 -7.11 -13.87
N SER A 128 10.01 -7.33 -13.32
CA SER A 128 9.43 -6.43 -12.32
C SER A 128 10.16 -6.55 -10.98
N MET A 129 10.64 -7.75 -10.62
CA MET A 129 11.50 -7.96 -9.44
C MET A 129 12.78 -7.15 -9.57
N LYS A 130 13.43 -7.25 -10.73
CA LYS A 130 14.67 -6.52 -11.03
C LYS A 130 14.48 -5.01 -10.92
N GLN A 131 13.43 -4.47 -11.55
CA GLN A 131 13.15 -3.03 -11.52
C GLN A 131 12.87 -2.50 -10.11
N ASN A 132 12.17 -3.27 -9.27
CA ASN A 132 11.91 -2.86 -7.89
C ASN A 132 13.19 -2.80 -7.05
N LEU A 133 14.06 -3.82 -7.19
CA LEU A 133 15.34 -3.85 -6.49
C LEU A 133 16.28 -2.72 -6.94
N LEU A 134 16.28 -2.38 -8.23
CA LEU A 134 17.04 -1.22 -8.74
C LEU A 134 16.57 0.09 -8.11
N ARG A 135 15.25 0.30 -7.98
CA ARG A 135 14.70 1.49 -7.30
C ARG A 135 15.07 1.54 -5.82
N MET A 136 15.12 0.40 -5.13
CA MET A 136 15.55 0.34 -3.72
C MET A 136 17.02 0.74 -3.57
N THR A 137 17.90 0.33 -4.50
CA THR A 137 19.30 0.77 -4.53
C THR A 137 19.40 2.29 -4.70
N GLU A 138 18.66 2.88 -5.65
CA GLU A 138 18.64 4.33 -5.85
C GLU A 138 18.13 5.09 -4.63
N MET A 139 17.13 4.55 -3.92
CA MET A 139 16.60 5.15 -2.70
C MET A 139 17.62 5.12 -1.55
N LEU A 140 18.44 4.06 -1.44
CA LEU A 140 19.54 3.98 -0.47
C LEU A 140 20.65 4.98 -0.76
N ASP A 141 20.90 5.29 -2.03
CA ASP A 141 21.85 6.32 -2.44
C ASP A 141 21.34 7.74 -2.13
N LYS A 142 20.04 7.98 -2.33
CA LYS A 142 19.38 9.26 -2.03
C LYS A 142 19.21 9.53 -0.54
N SER A 143 19.26 8.50 0.31
CA SER A 143 19.05 8.61 1.77
C SER A 143 20.36 8.69 2.57
N ARG A 144 21.42 9.23 1.95
CA ARG A 144 22.82 9.25 2.45
C ARG A 144 22.97 9.73 3.90
N ASP A 145 22.11 10.65 4.35
CA ASP A 145 22.17 11.28 5.66
C ASP A 145 21.07 10.82 6.63
N ARG A 146 20.15 9.96 6.17
CA ARG A 146 19.00 9.46 6.95
C ARG A 146 19.21 8.07 7.53
N ILE A 147 20.24 7.35 7.07
CA ILE A 147 20.51 5.97 7.44
C ILE A 147 21.99 5.86 7.77
N SER A 148 22.33 5.13 8.84
CA SER A 148 23.73 4.91 9.22
C SER A 148 24.48 4.24 8.07
N ARG A 149 25.78 4.56 7.96
CA ARG A 149 26.66 3.98 6.93
C ARG A 149 26.61 2.46 6.96
N GLU A 150 26.67 1.87 8.14
CA GLU A 150 26.63 0.41 8.32
C GLU A 150 25.33 -0.21 7.79
N THR A 151 24.17 0.32 8.20
CA THR A 151 22.87 -0.19 7.77
C THR A 151 22.68 -0.03 6.26
N ARG A 152 23.17 1.07 5.68
CA ARG A 152 23.11 1.30 4.23
C ARG A 152 23.95 0.30 3.46
N GLU A 153 25.21 0.08 3.84
CA GLU A 153 26.08 -0.86 3.13
C GLU A 153 25.55 -2.31 3.25
N LYS A 154 25.01 -2.67 4.42
CA LYS A 154 24.39 -3.98 4.63
C LYS A 154 23.17 -4.19 3.72
N LEU A 155 22.23 -3.23 3.70
CA LEU A 155 21.05 -3.30 2.83
C LEU A 155 21.42 -3.32 1.34
N LYS A 156 22.43 -2.54 0.92
CA LYS A 156 22.95 -2.60 -0.46
C LYS A 156 23.50 -3.97 -0.82
N SER A 157 24.27 -4.58 0.09
CA SER A 157 24.81 -5.94 -0.11
C SER A 157 23.68 -6.98 -0.24
N GLU A 158 22.68 -6.92 0.64
CA GLU A 158 21.53 -7.83 0.58
C GLU A 158 20.71 -7.65 -0.71
N ILE A 159 20.48 -6.41 -1.16
CA ILE A 159 19.80 -6.11 -2.43
C ILE A 159 20.61 -6.63 -3.63
N ALA A 160 21.94 -6.50 -3.61
CA ALA A 160 22.80 -7.00 -4.67
C ALA A 160 22.75 -8.53 -4.79
N VAL A 161 22.84 -9.24 -3.67
CA VAL A 161 22.72 -10.72 -3.64
C VAL A 161 21.33 -11.16 -4.14
N LEU A 162 20.29 -10.42 -3.78
CA LEU A 162 18.93 -10.73 -4.23
C LEU A 162 18.73 -10.44 -5.72
N LEU A 163 19.33 -9.37 -6.25
CA LEU A 163 19.34 -9.05 -7.68
C LEU A 163 20.01 -10.16 -8.50
N GLU A 164 21.16 -10.66 -8.04
CA GLU A 164 21.86 -11.75 -8.70
C GLU A 164 21.00 -13.02 -8.76
N LYS A 165 20.33 -13.36 -7.65
CA LYS A 165 19.40 -14.49 -7.61
C LYS A 165 18.26 -14.32 -8.61
N VAL A 166 17.67 -13.12 -8.70
CA VAL A 166 16.61 -12.81 -9.67
C VAL A 166 17.11 -12.94 -11.11
N ILE A 167 18.33 -12.52 -11.42
CA ILE A 167 18.94 -12.64 -12.76
C ILE A 167 19.23 -14.11 -13.10
N SER A 168 19.58 -14.92 -12.11
CA SER A 168 19.89 -16.35 -12.28
C SER A 168 18.65 -17.24 -12.42
N MET A 169 17.44 -16.72 -12.18
CA MET A 169 16.21 -17.50 -12.31
C MET A 169 15.89 -17.76 -13.78
N PRO A 170 15.65 -19.02 -14.20
CA PRO A 170 15.18 -19.30 -15.54
C PRO A 170 13.79 -18.67 -15.70
N SER A 171 13.66 -17.76 -16.67
CA SER A 171 12.36 -17.29 -17.14
C SER A 171 11.56 -18.53 -17.52
N SER A 172 10.59 -18.91 -16.69
CA SER A 172 9.66 -19.98 -17.02
C SER A 172 8.76 -19.46 -18.13
N SER A 173 9.27 -19.54 -19.36
CA SER A 173 8.47 -19.43 -20.56
C SER A 173 7.56 -20.66 -20.57
N SER A 174 6.35 -20.51 -20.06
CA SER A 174 5.29 -21.49 -20.28
C SER A 174 5.14 -21.66 -21.79
N SER A 175 5.70 -22.74 -22.30
CA SER A 175 5.42 -23.23 -23.64
C SER A 175 4.05 -23.91 -23.59
N SER A 176 3.15 -23.41 -24.45
CA SER A 176 2.01 -24.05 -25.12
C SER A 176 0.80 -23.12 -25.19
#